data_AF-A0A7X2MHK3-F1
#
_entry.id   AF-A0A7X2MHK3-F1
#
_cell.length_a   1.000
_cell.length_b   1.000
_cell.length_c   1.000
_cell.angle_alpha   90.00
_cell.angle_beta   90.00
_cell.angle_gamma   90.00
#
_symmetry.space_group_name_H-M   'P 1'
#
loop_
_entity.id
_entity.type
_entity.pdbx_description
1 polymer ?
#
loop_
_entity_poly.entity_id
_entity_poly.type
_entity_poly.pdbx_seq_one_letter_code
_entity_poly.pdbx_strand_id
1 'polypeptide(L)'
;NGNIEYYSKTMEKLDNLLYKKLGYMYFLRKIISKYSDIIIIGGSMFIQYKGWENKYKFYQELINEKTCIIGVNFGPFYDNAFLEKYRSLFEVASLVSFREKKSYDFFSQLKNIQYKPDVVFNLYNEKKVNKKNKIIGISV
;
A
#
# COMPACT_ATOMS: atom_id res chain seq x y z
N ASN A 1 6.47 25.18 1.03
CA ASN A 1 7.27 24.45 2.04
C ASN A 1 6.33 23.64 2.91
N GLY A 2 6.03 22.39 2.53
CA GLY A 2 5.25 21.49 3.38
C GLY A 2 6.14 20.88 4.45
N ASN A 3 5.64 20.78 5.69
CA ASN A 3 6.31 20.03 6.76
C ASN A 3 6.23 18.54 6.44
N ILE A 4 7.30 17.98 5.87
CA ILE A 4 7.40 16.55 5.64
C ILE A 4 7.96 15.90 6.91
N GLU A 5 7.12 15.16 7.63
CA GLU A 5 7.55 14.30 8.74
C GLU A 5 7.94 12.92 8.18
N TYR A 6 9.11 12.42 8.57
CA TYR A 6 9.61 11.13 8.11
C TYR A 6 9.50 10.08 9.21
N TYR A 7 8.88 8.94 8.89
CA TYR A 7 9.08 7.72 9.67
C TYR A 7 10.47 7.17 9.36
N SER A 8 11.44 7.52 10.21
CA SER A 8 12.85 7.23 9.96
C SER A 8 13.18 5.74 10.13
N LYS A 9 14.25 5.27 9.47
CA LYS A 9 14.80 3.91 9.67
C LYS A 9 15.16 3.62 11.13
N THR A 10 15.55 4.64 11.89
CA THR A 10 15.84 4.50 13.33
C THR A 10 14.56 4.21 14.11
N MET A 11 13.48 4.95 13.84
CA MET A 11 12.16 4.68 14.42
C MET A 11 11.64 3.29 14.04
N GLU A 12 11.80 2.90 12.77
CA GLU A 12 11.41 1.57 12.29
C GLU A 12 12.14 0.44 13.04
N LYS A 13 13.45 0.56 13.24
CA LYS A 13 14.22 -0.42 14.03
C LYS A 13 13.75 -0.47 15.48
N LEU A 14 13.48 0.68 16.09
CA LEU A 14 12.97 0.74 17.46
C LEU A 14 11.57 0.14 17.57
N ASP A 15 10.66 0.45 16.65
CA ASP A 15 9.33 -0.16 16.61
C ASP A 15 9.41 -1.68 16.42
N ASN A 16 10.31 -2.17 15.56
CA ASN A 16 10.51 -3.62 15.40
C ASN A 16 11.00 -4.30 16.70
N LEU A 17 11.81 -3.61 17.52
CA LEU A 17 12.22 -4.09 18.84
C LEU A 17 11.06 -4.02 19.85
N LEU A 18 10.33 -2.90 19.87
CA LEU A 18 9.20 -2.68 20.76
C LEU A 18 8.06 -3.64 20.47
N TYR A 19 7.76 -3.90 19.19
CA TYR A 19 6.69 -4.81 18.77
C TYR A 19 6.90 -6.22 19.34
N LYS A 20 8.14 -6.70 19.40
CA LYS A 20 8.46 -8.01 20.00
C LYS A 20 8.13 -8.08 21.50
N LYS A 21 8.16 -6.94 22.20
CA LYS A 21 7.94 -6.84 23.65
C LYS A 21 6.51 -6.41 24.01
N LEU A 22 5.93 -5.51 23.22
CA LEU A 22 4.69 -4.79 23.52
C LEU A 22 3.53 -5.17 22.57
N GLY A 23 3.82 -5.81 21.44
CA GLY A 23 2.82 -6.20 20.45
C GLY A 23 2.32 -5.07 19.53
N TYR A 24 2.90 -3.87 19.60
CA TYR A 24 2.53 -2.74 18.75
C TYR A 24 3.71 -1.82 18.40
N MET A 25 3.57 -1.04 17.33
CA MET A 25 4.58 -0.10 16.83
C MET A 25 4.30 1.31 17.39
N TYR A 26 4.96 1.66 18.51
CA TYR A 26 4.70 2.90 19.25
C TYR A 26 4.92 4.17 18.42
N PHE A 27 6.05 4.29 17.73
CA PHE A 27 6.37 5.51 16.97
C PHE A 27 5.46 5.65 15.77
N LEU A 28 5.21 4.56 15.04
CA LEU A 28 4.27 4.54 13.92
C LEU A 28 2.87 4.98 14.36
N ARG A 29 2.31 4.38 15.42
CA ARG A 29 1.00 4.76 15.97
C ARG A 29 0.95 6.21 16.41
N LYS A 30 2.02 6.71 17.05
CA LYS A 30 2.12 8.11 17.46
C LYS A 30 2.06 9.06 16.27
N ILE A 31 2.72 8.74 15.16
CA ILE A 31 2.64 9.55 13.93
C ILE A 31 1.23 9.48 13.35
N ILE A 32 0.69 8.27 13.13
CA ILE A 32 -0.63 8.05 12.55
C ILE A 32 -1.73 8.79 13.34
N SER A 33 -1.67 8.76 14.66
CA SER A 33 -2.67 9.39 15.53
C SER A 33 -2.84 10.90 15.34
N LYS A 34 -1.84 11.57 14.75
CA LYS A 34 -1.88 13.02 14.48
C LYS A 34 -2.73 13.39 13.26
N TYR A 35 -3.07 12.41 12.40
CA TYR A 35 -3.71 12.66 11.11
C TYR A 35 -5.15 12.12 11.11
N SER A 36 -6.05 12.87 10.48
CA SER A 36 -7.47 12.48 10.29
C SER A 36 -7.63 11.44 9.19
N ASP A 37 -6.75 11.47 8.20
CA ASP A 37 -6.83 10.67 6.98
C ASP A 37 -5.44 10.13 6.62
N ILE A 38 -5.41 8.91 6.09
CA ILE A 38 -4.18 8.23 5.69
C ILE A 38 -4.33 7.79 4.25
N ILE A 39 -3.42 8.21 3.39
CA ILE A 39 -3.41 7.79 1.98
C ILE A 39 -2.18 6.93 1.72
N ILE A 40 -2.42 5.69 1.31
CA ILE A 40 -1.39 4.76 0.84
C ILE A 40 -1.47 4.73 -0.69
N ILE A 41 -0.51 5.37 -1.35
CA ILE A 41 -0.36 5.30 -2.81
C ILE A 41 0.59 4.15 -3.14
N GLY A 42 0.10 3.22 -3.94
CA GLY A 42 0.76 1.95 -4.13
C GLY A 42 1.12 1.60 -5.56
N GLY A 43 1.13 0.28 -5.77
CA GLY A 43 1.53 -0.42 -6.98
C GLY A 43 1.66 -1.89 -6.61
N SER A 44 2.84 -2.48 -6.88
CA SER A 44 3.19 -3.86 -6.52
C SER A 44 3.46 -4.06 -5.02
N MET A 45 2.41 -3.94 -4.20
CA MET A 45 2.54 -3.92 -2.73
C MET A 45 2.28 -5.26 -2.05
N PHE A 46 1.21 -5.95 -2.44
CA PHE A 46 0.69 -7.10 -1.69
C PHE A 46 1.03 -8.41 -2.38
N ILE A 47 2.33 -8.71 -2.44
CA ILE A 47 2.89 -9.93 -3.03
C ILE A 47 3.30 -10.87 -1.91
N GLN A 48 2.99 -12.16 -2.04
CA GLN A 48 3.47 -13.15 -1.09
C GLN A 48 4.90 -13.56 -1.40
N TYR A 49 5.77 -13.41 -0.41
CA TYR A 49 7.16 -13.85 -0.42
C TYR A 49 7.49 -14.49 0.94
N LYS A 50 8.65 -15.15 1.05
CA LYS A 50 9.08 -15.76 2.31
C LYS A 50 9.21 -14.70 3.41
N GLY A 51 8.45 -14.81 4.49
CA GLY A 51 8.45 -13.84 5.59
C GLY A 51 7.56 -12.62 5.36
N TRP A 52 6.57 -12.72 4.47
CA TRP A 52 5.55 -11.68 4.21
C TRP A 52 4.83 -11.22 5.49
N GLU A 53 4.78 -12.06 6.52
CA GLU A 53 4.13 -11.79 7.80
C GLU A 53 4.74 -10.57 8.50
N ASN A 54 6.03 -10.30 8.32
CA ASN A 54 6.67 -9.12 8.89
C ASN A 54 6.14 -7.83 8.26
N LYS A 55 5.93 -7.84 6.94
CA LYS A 55 5.34 -6.71 6.22
C LYS A 55 3.85 -6.59 6.53
N TYR A 56 3.15 -7.71 6.68
CA TYR A 56 1.76 -7.72 7.14
C TYR A 56 1.61 -7.06 8.52
N LYS A 57 2.50 -7.34 9.49
CA LYS A 57 2.47 -6.67 10.81
C LYS A 57 2.56 -5.15 10.70
N PHE A 58 3.43 -4.64 9.82
CA PHE A 58 3.51 -3.21 9.56
C PHE A 58 2.19 -2.66 9.00
N TYR A 59 1.61 -3.34 8.01
CA TYR A 59 0.31 -2.92 7.45
C TYR A 59 -0.84 -3.02 8.45
N GLN A 60 -0.82 -4.00 9.36
CA GLN A 60 -1.81 -4.14 10.41
C GLN A 60 -1.79 -2.95 11.39
N GLU A 61 -0.63 -2.33 11.59
CA GLU A 61 -0.48 -1.14 12.43
C GLU A 61 -0.79 0.16 11.68
N LEU A 62 -0.59 0.16 10.36
CA LEU A 62 -0.79 1.32 9.49
C LEU A 62 -2.24 1.48 9.01
N ILE A 63 -2.88 0.38 8.61
CA ILE A 63 -4.21 0.39 7.98
C ILE A 63 -5.28 0.36 9.06
N ASN A 64 -6.16 1.36 9.01
CA ASN A 64 -7.32 1.53 9.88
C ASN A 64 -8.48 2.18 9.10
N GLU A 65 -9.57 2.53 9.79
CA GLU A 65 -10.79 3.12 9.22
C GLU A 65 -10.58 4.47 8.53
N LYS A 66 -9.45 5.14 8.76
CA LYS A 66 -9.06 6.41 8.12
C LYS A 66 -8.23 6.21 6.86
N THR A 67 -7.95 4.95 6.50
CA THR A 67 -6.98 4.62 5.46
C THR A 67 -7.62 4.42 4.10
N CYS A 68 -7.15 5.17 3.10
CA CYS A 68 -7.45 5.01 1.69
C CYS A 68 -6.22 4.42 0.97
N ILE A 69 -6.37 3.25 0.36
CA ILE A 69 -5.32 2.54 -0.37
C ILE A 69 -5.60 2.64 -1.86
N ILE A 70 -4.68 3.22 -2.64
CA ILE A 70 -4.97 3.59 -4.03
C ILE A 70 -3.89 3.04 -4.98
N GLY A 71 -4.34 2.47 -6.10
CA GLY A 71 -3.47 2.06 -7.20
C GLY A 71 -2.68 0.78 -6.92
N VAL A 72 -3.19 -0.11 -6.07
CA VAL A 72 -2.49 -1.33 -5.63
C VAL A 72 -2.84 -2.53 -6.50
N ASN A 73 -2.00 -3.58 -6.44
CA ASN A 73 -2.37 -4.93 -6.84
C ASN A 73 -2.15 -5.94 -5.71
N PHE A 74 -2.83 -7.07 -5.84
CA PHE A 74 -2.76 -8.22 -4.95
C PHE A 74 -2.24 -9.45 -5.69
N GLY A 75 -1.23 -10.09 -5.09
CA GLY A 75 -0.59 -11.28 -5.62
C GLY A 75 0.64 -11.01 -6.50
N PRO A 76 1.38 -12.07 -6.87
CA PRO A 76 1.01 -13.48 -6.66
C PRO A 76 0.99 -13.89 -5.19
N PHE A 77 0.11 -14.84 -4.86
CA PHE A 77 0.00 -15.51 -3.58
C PHE A 77 -0.18 -17.01 -3.81
N TYR A 78 0.16 -17.81 -2.80
CA TYR A 78 0.34 -19.25 -2.88
C TYR A 78 -0.44 -20.01 -1.81
N ASP A 79 -0.98 -19.32 -0.80
CA ASP A 79 -1.86 -19.92 0.21
C ASP A 79 -3.04 -19.01 0.58
N ASN A 80 -4.08 -19.64 1.13
CA ASN A 80 -5.30 -18.96 1.56
C ASN A 80 -5.07 -18.11 2.81
N ALA A 81 -4.08 -18.43 3.65
CA ALA A 81 -3.83 -17.65 4.86
C ALA A 81 -3.39 -16.22 4.51
N PHE A 82 -2.57 -16.05 3.46
CA PHE A 82 -2.24 -14.75 2.91
C PHE A 82 -3.48 -13.98 2.46
N LEU A 83 -4.32 -14.62 1.65
CA LEU A 83 -5.54 -14.01 1.11
C LEU A 83 -6.49 -13.56 2.22
N GLU A 84 -6.79 -14.44 3.17
CA GLU A 84 -7.74 -14.15 4.25
C GLU A 84 -7.23 -13.06 5.20
N LYS A 85 -5.93 -13.05 5.53
CA LYS A 85 -5.37 -11.96 6.35
C LYS A 85 -5.53 -10.59 5.70
N TYR A 86 -5.23 -10.48 4.40
CA TYR A 86 -5.39 -9.21 3.71
C TYR A 86 -6.86 -8.88 3.43
N ARG A 87 -7.75 -9.87 3.29
CA ARG A 87 -9.19 -9.65 3.23
C ARG A 87 -9.69 -8.95 4.50
N SER A 88 -9.37 -9.50 5.67
CA SER A 88 -9.72 -8.87 6.96
C SER A 88 -9.10 -7.48 7.10
N LEU A 89 -7.86 -7.30 6.64
CA LEU A 89 -7.18 -6.01 6.73
C LEU A 89 -7.80 -4.94 5.81
N PHE A 90 -8.17 -5.32 4.59
CA PHE A 90 -8.81 -4.42 3.64
C PHE A 90 -10.24 -4.07 4.04
N GLU A 91 -10.96 -4.96 4.70
CA GLU A 91 -12.31 -4.66 5.22
C GLU A 91 -12.32 -3.49 6.21
N VAL A 92 -11.23 -3.30 6.97
CA VAL A 92 -11.09 -2.20 7.93
C VAL A 92 -10.83 -0.86 7.24
N ALA A 93 -10.21 -0.85 6.06
CA ALA A 93 -9.84 0.38 5.37
C ALA A 93 -11.08 1.20 4.94
N SER A 94 -10.95 2.51 4.85
CA SER A 94 -12.00 3.38 4.29
C SER A 94 -12.28 3.03 2.81
N LEU A 95 -11.21 2.84 2.04
CA LEU A 95 -11.28 2.53 0.62
C LEU A 95 -10.04 1.74 0.18
N VAL A 96 -10.21 0.77 -0.70
CA VAL A 96 -9.11 0.14 -1.44
C VAL A 96 -9.42 0.14 -2.94
N SER A 97 -8.54 0.72 -3.74
CA SER A 97 -8.64 0.74 -5.19
C SER A 97 -7.55 -0.10 -5.82
N PHE A 98 -7.95 -1.19 -6.48
CA PHE A 98 -7.07 -2.03 -7.28
C PHE A 98 -6.91 -1.49 -8.69
N ARG A 99 -5.68 -1.54 -9.22
CA ARG A 99 -5.34 -1.08 -10.57
C ARG A 99 -5.68 -2.06 -11.69
N GLU A 100 -6.00 -3.29 -11.33
CA GLU A 100 -6.24 -4.39 -12.26
C GLU A 100 -7.35 -5.31 -11.73
N LYS A 101 -8.10 -5.92 -12.67
CA LYS A 101 -9.36 -6.61 -12.38
C LYS A 101 -9.17 -7.89 -11.55
N LYS A 102 -8.11 -8.66 -11.77
CA LYS A 102 -7.85 -9.92 -11.05
C LYS A 102 -7.73 -9.67 -9.55
N SER A 103 -7.00 -8.63 -9.15
CA SER A 103 -6.88 -8.18 -7.76
C SER A 103 -8.24 -7.77 -7.18
N TYR A 104 -9.02 -7.00 -7.94
CA TYR A 104 -10.38 -6.61 -7.54
C TYR A 104 -11.29 -7.83 -7.31
N ASP A 105 -11.24 -8.81 -8.21
CA ASP A 105 -12.12 -9.98 -8.16
C ASP A 105 -11.95 -10.77 -6.86
N PHE A 106 -10.73 -10.84 -6.29
CA PHE A 106 -10.46 -11.51 -5.01
C PHE A 106 -11.17 -10.90 -3.80
N PHE A 107 -11.54 -9.61 -3.86
CA PHE A 107 -12.13 -8.85 -2.75
C PHE A 107 -13.45 -8.17 -3.11
N SER A 108 -14.00 -8.47 -4.29
CA SER A 108 -15.21 -7.85 -4.85
C SER A 108 -16.46 -7.92 -3.97
N GLN A 109 -16.47 -8.80 -2.96
CA GLN A 109 -17.54 -8.92 -1.97
C GLN A 109 -17.53 -7.80 -0.92
N LEU A 110 -16.39 -7.13 -0.71
CA LEU A 110 -16.26 -6.05 0.25
C LEU A 110 -16.74 -4.72 -0.37
N LYS A 111 -17.56 -3.96 0.36
CA LYS A 111 -18.22 -2.75 -0.16
C LYS A 111 -17.26 -1.58 -0.43
N ASN A 112 -16.10 -1.59 0.21
CA ASN A 112 -15.07 -0.54 0.14
C ASN A 112 -13.99 -0.83 -0.93
N ILE A 113 -14.20 -1.81 -1.80
CA ILE A 113 -13.26 -2.20 -2.85
C ILE A 113 -13.67 -1.61 -4.20
N GLN A 114 -12.72 -1.00 -4.90
CA GLN A 114 -12.92 -0.44 -6.24
C GLN A 114 -11.90 -0.96 -7.24
N TYR A 115 -12.30 -0.98 -8.50
CA TYR A 115 -11.41 -1.15 -9.65
C TYR A 115 -11.29 0.20 -10.37
N LYS A 116 -10.07 0.74 -10.45
CA LYS A 116 -9.73 1.99 -11.16
C LYS A 116 -8.43 1.83 -11.93
N PRO A 117 -8.19 2.63 -12.99
CA PRO A 117 -6.88 2.68 -13.64
C PRO A 117 -5.76 3.03 -12.66
N ASP A 118 -4.52 2.69 -13.01
CA ASP A 118 -3.33 3.06 -12.23
C ASP A 118 -3.25 4.59 -12.05
N VAL A 119 -2.86 5.04 -10.85
CA VAL A 119 -2.83 6.45 -10.46
C VAL A 119 -1.93 7.29 -11.38
N VAL A 120 -0.93 6.68 -12.01
CA VAL A 120 0.00 7.35 -12.93
C VAL A 120 -0.71 7.96 -14.14
N PHE A 121 -1.85 7.38 -14.57
CA PHE A 121 -2.61 7.90 -15.71
C PHE A 121 -3.30 9.24 -15.42
N ASN A 122 -3.36 9.66 -14.16
CA ASN A 122 -3.88 10.97 -13.77
C ASN A 122 -2.81 12.08 -13.78
N LEU A 123 -1.55 11.75 -14.09
CA LEU A 123 -0.48 12.75 -14.17
C LEU A 123 -0.59 13.55 -15.47
N TYR A 124 -0.84 14.85 -15.36
CA TYR A 124 -0.79 15.77 -16.49
C TYR A 124 0.67 15.94 -16.96
N ASN A 125 0.96 15.50 -18.19
CA ASN A 125 2.25 15.71 -18.83
C ASN A 125 2.16 16.89 -19.82
N GLU A 126 2.55 18.08 -19.38
CA GLU A 126 2.64 19.27 -20.24
C GLU A 126 3.90 19.29 -21.14
N LYS A 127 4.80 18.30 -20.99
CA LYS A 127 6.05 18.28 -21.75
C LYS A 127 5.82 17.86 -23.19
N LYS A 128 5.88 18.83 -24.11
CA LYS A 128 6.09 18.57 -25.54
C LYS A 128 7.43 17.85 -25.71
N VAL A 129 7.37 16.55 -25.98
CA VAL A 129 8.57 15.78 -26.33
C VAL A 129 8.86 16.00 -27.81
N ASN A 130 10.05 16.51 -28.13
CA ASN A 130 10.51 16.54 -29.52
C ASN A 130 10.59 15.10 -30.05
N LYS A 131 9.80 14.79 -31.07
CA LYS A 131 9.85 13.48 -31.75
C LYS A 131 11.25 13.29 -32.31
N LYS A 132 11.98 12.30 -31.81
CA LYS A 132 13.23 11.82 -32.40
C LYS A 132 12.89 10.58 -33.25
N ASN A 133 13.42 10.53 -34.47
CA ASN A 133 13.22 9.39 -35.36
C ASN A 133 14.18 8.24 -35.00
N LYS A 134 13.75 6.98 -35.18
CA LYS A 134 14.56 5.75 -34.99
C LYS A 134 15.13 5.54 -33.58
N ILE A 135 14.30 5.64 -32.54
CA ILE A 135 14.69 5.31 -31.16
C ILE A 135 13.90 4.11 -30.66
N ILE A 136 14.58 3.15 -30.04
CA ILE A 136 13.98 2.05 -29.28
C ILE A 136 14.41 2.23 -27.82
N GLY A 137 13.43 2.31 -26.91
CA GLY A 137 13.66 2.23 -25.47
C GLY A 137 13.32 0.82 -25.01
N ILE A 138 14.28 0.14 -24.38
CA ILE A 138 14.07 -1.19 -23.79
C ILE A 138 14.27 -1.05 -22.28
N SER A 139 13.25 -1.42 -21.53
CA SER A 139 13.31 -1.61 -20.08
C SER A 139 13.00 -3.09 -19.83
N VAL A 140 13.91 -3.79 -19.19
CA VAL A 140 13.76 -5.20 -18.77
C VAL A 140 13.56 -5.29 -17.27
#